data_AF-A0A6J5FKX4-F1
#
_entry.id   AF-A0A6J5FKX4-F1
#
_cell.length_a   1.000
_cell.length_b   1.000
_cell.length_c   1.000
_cell.angle_alpha   90.00
_cell.angle_beta   90.00
_cell.angle_gamma   90.00
#
_symmetry.space_group_name_H-M   'P 1'
#
loop_
_entity.id
_entity.type
_entity.pdbx_description
1 polymer ?
#
loop_
_entity_poly.entity_id
_entity_poly.type
_entity_poly.pdbx_seq_one_letter_code
_entity_poly.pdbx_strand_id
1 'polypeptide(L)'
;MAQREQAEEELSLAVFRRGPLRHCARGGAGRGGDPRASTIERTGRARRCAKIPPSYNEYPSHPMLDIQLLRKDLEGVAKRLADRGYTFDAAAFTALEAERRDTQTRTEEMQARRNSLSKQIGAMKGKGEDTSAVMAEVGGIGDEMKASAAKLDDIQKRLSDLLLGVPNLAHESVPVGDDEAGNVEVRRWGTPRQFDFEVKDHVDVGTPLGLDFETGAKLSGARFTLLRGQIARLHRALAQFMIDTHTQQHGYTEVYTPYIVNPEILYGTGQLPKFADDMFRVEKGGDENTVTQYLISTSEISLTNTVRESIVEADALPIKLTAHSPCFRSEAGSYGRDTRGLIRQHQFDKVEMVQIVAPEASYDALEQMVGHAEAILQKLELPYRVITLCTGDMGFSAAKTYDLEVWVPAQNTYREISSCSNTESFQARRMQARYRNAQGKPELVHTLNGSGLAVGRTLVAVLENFQNADGSVTVPTALRPYLGGVERLEVTAG
;
A
#
# COMPACT_ATOMS: atom_id res chain seq x y z
N MET A 1 -38.31 19.88 -60.51
CA MET A 1 -37.72 18.76 -59.74
C MET A 1 -36.22 18.87 -59.87
N ALA A 2 -35.43 18.85 -58.82
CA ALA A 2 -35.69 18.85 -57.39
C ALA A 2 -34.31 19.18 -56.78
N GLN A 3 -34.20 20.31 -56.07
CA GLN A 3 -34.02 20.33 -54.62
C GLN A 3 -32.77 19.55 -54.15
N ARG A 4 -31.80 20.14 -53.46
CA ARG A 4 -31.59 21.51 -52.97
C ARG A 4 -30.19 21.48 -52.35
N GLU A 5 -29.27 22.29 -52.87
CA GLU A 5 -28.14 22.82 -52.11
C GLU A 5 -28.62 23.98 -51.21
N GLN A 6 -27.76 24.33 -50.25
CA GLN A 6 -27.63 25.62 -49.53
C GLN A 6 -28.32 25.85 -48.17
N ALA A 7 -27.46 26.39 -47.27
CA ALA A 7 -27.64 27.15 -46.03
C ALA A 7 -27.08 26.38 -44.80
N GLU A 8 -25.86 26.58 -44.27
CA GLU A 8 -25.14 27.82 -43.91
C GLU A 8 -26.08 28.88 -43.34
N GLU A 9 -26.02 29.17 -42.03
CA GLU A 9 -25.42 30.41 -41.48
C GLU A 9 -25.77 30.60 -39.98
N GLU A 10 -24.90 31.33 -39.29
CA GLU A 10 -25.15 32.11 -38.06
C GLU A 10 -25.18 31.41 -36.69
N LEU A 11 -24.02 31.40 -36.02
CA LEU A 11 -23.96 31.57 -34.57
C LEU A 11 -22.87 32.59 -34.21
N SER A 12 -23.31 33.84 -34.15
CA SER A 12 -22.58 35.02 -33.72
C SER A 12 -23.28 35.62 -32.50
N LEU A 13 -22.50 35.80 -31.43
CA LEU A 13 -22.57 36.87 -30.42
C LEU A 13 -23.74 36.99 -29.39
N ALA A 14 -23.27 37.40 -28.20
CA ALA A 14 -23.91 38.19 -27.13
C ALA A 14 -24.67 37.43 -26.02
N VAL A 15 -24.17 37.29 -24.79
CA VAL A 15 -23.79 38.28 -23.75
C VAL A 15 -24.95 38.68 -22.80
N PHE A 16 -24.67 38.50 -21.50
CA PHE A 16 -25.16 39.19 -20.29
C PHE A 16 -26.48 38.81 -19.58
N ARG A 17 -26.28 38.58 -18.26
CA ARG A 17 -26.94 39.15 -17.06
C ARG A 17 -27.92 38.29 -16.25
N ARG A 18 -27.39 37.89 -15.08
CA ARG A 18 -27.88 38.18 -13.70
C ARG A 18 -29.37 37.99 -13.42
N GLY A 19 -29.62 37.06 -12.49
CA GLY A 19 -30.14 37.47 -11.18
C GLY A 19 -31.57 37.03 -10.84
N PRO A 20 -31.87 36.92 -9.54
CA PRO A 20 -32.65 35.84 -8.96
C PRO A 20 -34.06 36.30 -8.53
N LEU A 21 -34.90 35.41 -7.99
CA LEU A 21 -35.76 35.73 -6.84
C LEU A 21 -36.45 34.49 -6.25
N ARG A 22 -36.45 34.46 -4.92
CA ARG A 22 -37.18 33.56 -4.01
C ARG A 22 -38.68 33.88 -4.04
N HIS A 23 -39.53 32.90 -3.72
CA HIS A 23 -40.56 33.04 -2.67
C HIS A 23 -41.25 31.71 -2.36
N CYS A 24 -41.33 31.37 -1.06
CA CYS A 24 -42.22 30.35 -0.52
C CYS A 24 -43.53 31.03 -0.08
N ALA A 25 -44.67 30.39 -0.30
CA ALA A 25 -45.93 30.74 0.38
C ALA A 25 -46.70 29.46 0.76
N ARG A 26 -47.19 29.46 1.99
CA ARG A 26 -48.01 28.44 2.67
C ARG A 26 -49.50 28.62 2.36
N GLY A 27 -50.27 27.56 2.58
CA GLY A 27 -51.73 27.55 2.80
C GLY A 27 -52.29 26.21 2.34
N GLY A 28 -53.22 25.52 2.98
CA GLY A 28 -54.15 25.81 4.07
C GLY A 28 -55.14 24.61 4.14
N ALA A 29 -55.88 24.50 5.23
CA ALA A 29 -56.59 23.32 5.71
C ALA A 29 -57.86 22.89 4.94
N GLY A 30 -58.31 21.64 5.16
CA GLY A 30 -59.68 21.18 4.85
C GLY A 30 -59.91 19.70 5.19
N ARG A 31 -61.00 19.40 5.91
CA ARG A 31 -61.32 18.16 6.64
C ARG A 31 -62.15 17.15 5.82
N GLY A 32 -62.06 15.85 6.18
CA GLY A 32 -63.24 14.95 6.26
C GLY A 32 -63.13 13.56 5.61
N GLY A 33 -63.37 12.50 6.40
CA GLY A 33 -63.92 11.20 5.93
C GLY A 33 -62.96 10.00 5.91
N ASP A 34 -63.20 9.04 6.81
CA ASP A 34 -62.59 7.69 6.95
C ASP A 34 -63.64 6.63 6.52
N PRO A 35 -63.40 5.30 6.30
CA PRO A 35 -62.16 4.52 6.17
C PRO A 35 -62.14 3.53 4.96
N ARG A 36 -61.00 2.83 4.81
CA ARG A 36 -60.73 1.57 4.07
C ARG A 36 -60.34 1.69 2.60
N ALA A 37 -59.03 1.60 2.33
CA ALA A 37 -58.41 0.52 1.56
C ALA A 37 -56.97 0.89 1.15
N SER A 38 -56.02 0.00 1.50
CA SER A 38 -54.74 -0.28 0.83
C SER A 38 -53.93 0.89 0.26
N THR A 39 -52.95 1.33 1.04
CA THR A 39 -51.84 2.21 0.66
C THR A 39 -51.00 1.60 -0.47
N ILE A 40 -51.08 2.19 -1.66
CA ILE A 40 -49.99 2.21 -2.65
C ILE A 40 -49.54 3.66 -2.70
N GLU A 41 -48.44 3.99 -2.03
CA GLU A 41 -47.77 5.29 -2.22
C GLU A 41 -46.35 5.11 -2.75
N ARG A 42 -46.20 5.61 -3.97
CA ARG A 42 -44.94 6.11 -4.53
C ARG A 42 -44.40 7.20 -3.61
N THR A 43 -43.18 7.03 -3.10
CA THR A 43 -42.38 8.17 -2.64
C THR A 43 -41.07 8.21 -3.41
N GLY A 44 -41.01 9.14 -4.36
CA GLY A 44 -39.76 9.64 -4.92
C GLY A 44 -38.96 10.34 -3.82
N ARG A 45 -37.76 9.85 -3.53
CA ARG A 45 -36.76 10.55 -2.74
C ARG A 45 -35.74 11.15 -3.68
N ALA A 46 -35.75 12.48 -3.75
CA ALA A 46 -34.69 13.28 -4.34
C ALA A 46 -33.33 12.83 -3.76
N ARG A 47 -32.44 12.39 -4.65
CA ARG A 47 -31.05 12.08 -4.33
C ARG A 47 -30.41 13.37 -3.83
N ARG A 48 -29.96 13.36 -2.56
CA ARG A 48 -29.02 14.37 -2.08
C ARG A 48 -27.77 14.28 -2.96
N CYS A 49 -27.38 15.40 -3.56
CA CYS A 49 -26.11 15.53 -4.24
C CYS A 49 -25.01 14.95 -3.33
N ALA A 50 -24.28 13.96 -3.86
CA ALA A 50 -23.07 13.46 -3.26
C ALA A 50 -22.13 14.66 -3.08
N LYS A 51 -21.69 14.89 -1.83
CA LYS A 51 -20.66 15.86 -1.56
C LYS A 51 -19.40 15.44 -2.33
N ILE A 52 -18.82 16.41 -3.02
CA ILE A 52 -17.51 16.33 -3.66
C ILE A 52 -16.53 15.78 -2.61
N PRO A 53 -15.69 14.77 -2.94
CA PRO A 53 -14.66 14.30 -2.00
C PRO A 53 -13.74 15.47 -1.64
N PRO A 54 -13.26 15.55 -0.39
CA PRO A 54 -12.32 16.61 -0.01
C PRO A 54 -11.13 16.63 -0.96
N SER A 55 -10.71 17.85 -1.33
CA SER A 55 -9.41 18.04 -1.96
C SER A 55 -8.32 17.52 -1.00
N TYR A 56 -7.19 17.15 -1.59
CA TYR A 56 -6.00 16.54 -0.98
C TYR A 56 -5.50 17.13 0.36
N ASN A 57 -6.03 18.28 0.81
CA ASN A 57 -5.63 19.02 2.01
C ASN A 57 -6.39 18.66 3.32
N GLU A 58 -7.38 17.77 3.32
CA GLU A 58 -8.13 17.42 4.55
C GLU A 58 -7.71 16.10 5.22
N TYR A 59 -6.65 15.45 4.74
CA TYR A 59 -6.15 14.23 5.38
C TYR A 59 -5.41 14.57 6.70
N PRO A 60 -5.77 13.94 7.83
CA PRO A 60 -5.16 14.23 9.13
C PRO A 60 -3.66 13.97 9.05
N SER A 61 -2.83 14.97 9.38
CA SER A 61 -1.36 14.90 9.43
C SER A 61 -0.84 13.50 9.80
N HIS A 62 -0.35 12.73 8.83
CA HIS A 62 0.00 11.32 8.99
C HIS A 62 1.32 11.23 9.75
N PRO A 63 1.35 10.88 11.06
CA PRO A 63 2.62 10.65 11.72
C PRO A 63 3.18 9.32 11.21
N MET A 64 4.46 9.26 10.88
CA MET A 64 5.06 8.08 10.25
C MET A 64 5.85 7.22 11.23
N LEU A 65 6.90 7.79 11.80
CA LEU A 65 7.49 7.31 13.03
C LEU A 65 6.70 7.87 14.21
N ASP A 66 6.80 7.22 15.36
CA ASP A 66 6.22 7.78 16.58
C ASP A 66 6.92 9.11 16.90
N ILE A 67 6.19 10.21 16.77
CA ILE A 67 6.71 11.54 17.06
C ILE A 67 7.13 11.69 18.53
N GLN A 68 6.52 10.91 19.44
CA GLN A 68 6.92 10.89 20.85
C GLN A 68 8.30 10.26 21.02
N LEU A 69 8.66 9.27 20.21
CA LEU A 69 9.99 8.69 20.21
C LEU A 69 11.03 9.73 19.77
N LEU A 70 10.77 10.46 18.69
CA LEU A 70 11.64 11.55 18.22
C LEU A 70 11.79 12.67 19.25
N ARG A 71 10.72 13.02 19.97
CA ARG A 71 10.75 14.04 21.03
C ARG A 71 11.51 13.59 22.28
N LYS A 72 11.50 12.29 22.57
CA LYS A 72 12.13 11.70 23.76
C LYS A 72 13.61 11.38 23.54
N ASP A 73 13.96 10.84 22.38
CA ASP A 73 15.30 10.34 22.05
C ASP A 73 15.64 10.59 20.56
N LEU A 74 15.87 11.86 20.23
CA LEU A 74 16.19 12.28 18.86
C LEU A 74 17.51 11.68 18.38
N GLU A 75 18.53 11.65 19.24
CA GLU A 75 19.87 11.16 18.90
C GLU A 75 19.86 9.66 18.63
N GLY A 76 19.18 8.87 19.47
CA GLY A 76 19.04 7.43 19.27
C GLY A 76 18.27 7.08 18.00
N VAL A 77 17.20 7.81 17.70
CA VAL A 77 16.45 7.65 16.43
C VAL A 77 17.32 8.00 15.23
N ALA A 78 18.03 9.14 15.26
CA ALA A 78 18.90 9.56 14.17
C ALA A 78 20.01 8.55 13.91
N LYS A 79 20.60 7.96 14.96
CA LYS A 79 21.61 6.90 14.83
C LYS A 79 21.05 5.65 14.15
N ARG A 80 19.89 5.15 14.60
CA ARG A 80 19.26 3.96 14.00
C ARG A 80 18.85 4.18 12.54
N LEU A 81 18.50 5.41 12.17
CA LEU A 81 18.25 5.79 10.78
C LEU A 81 19.56 5.84 9.97
N ALA A 82 20.64 6.36 10.55
CA ALA A 82 21.95 6.39 9.92
C ALA A 82 22.51 4.98 9.65
N ASP A 83 22.26 4.02 10.55
CA ASP A 83 22.61 2.60 10.33
C ASP A 83 21.91 2.02 9.08
N ARG A 84 20.79 2.61 8.64
CA ARG A 84 20.08 2.27 7.40
C ARG A 84 20.49 3.11 6.19
N GLY A 85 21.58 3.88 6.30
CA GLY A 85 22.01 4.82 5.26
C GLY A 85 21.09 6.04 5.11
N TYR A 86 20.25 6.36 6.10
CA TYR A 86 19.36 7.52 6.07
C TYR A 86 19.82 8.63 7.01
N THR A 87 20.16 9.80 6.46
CA THR A 87 20.51 10.98 7.25
C THR A 87 19.25 11.77 7.62
N PHE A 88 18.87 11.73 8.90
CA PHE A 88 17.75 12.51 9.43
C PHE A 88 18.14 13.97 9.68
N ASP A 89 17.34 14.92 9.19
CA ASP A 89 17.53 16.36 9.46
C ASP A 89 17.02 16.73 10.87
N ALA A 90 17.82 16.36 11.87
CA ALA A 90 17.54 16.63 13.28
C ALA A 90 17.45 18.13 13.59
N ALA A 91 18.16 18.98 12.84
CA ALA A 91 18.15 20.43 13.00
C ALA A 91 16.80 21.01 12.54
N ALA A 92 16.32 20.62 11.36
CA ALA A 92 15.01 21.04 10.87
C ALA A 92 13.88 20.55 11.79
N PHE A 93 13.93 19.29 12.25
CA PHE A 93 12.95 18.77 13.20
C PHE A 93 12.93 19.58 14.51
N THR A 94 14.10 19.86 15.08
CA THR A 94 14.23 20.64 16.32
C THR A 94 13.69 22.06 16.16
N ALA A 95 14.00 22.71 15.03
CA ALA A 95 13.50 24.05 14.73
C ALA A 95 11.97 24.07 14.60
N LEU A 96 11.38 23.09 13.91
CA LEU A 96 9.92 22.95 13.77
C LEU A 96 9.23 22.68 15.10
N GLU A 97 9.79 21.81 15.96
CA GLU A 97 9.22 21.55 17.29
C GLU A 97 9.33 22.74 18.23
N ALA A 98 10.42 23.50 18.17
CA ALA A 98 10.54 24.76 18.88
C ALA A 98 9.47 25.77 18.43
N GLU A 99 9.32 25.95 17.11
CA GLU A 99 8.29 26.82 16.54
C GLU A 99 6.87 26.39 16.95
N ARG A 100 6.60 25.08 16.94
CA ARG A 100 5.33 24.49 17.38
C ARG A 100 5.06 24.80 18.84
N ARG A 101 6.03 24.55 19.73
CA ARG A 101 5.90 24.75 21.18
C ARG A 101 5.67 26.22 21.51
N ASP A 102 6.40 27.12 20.87
CA ASP A 102 6.27 28.56 21.11
C ASP A 102 4.91 29.07 20.63
N THR A 103 4.46 28.64 19.45
CA THR A 103 3.13 28.99 18.91
C THR A 103 2.00 28.42 19.77
N GLN A 104 2.16 27.19 20.27
CA GLN A 104 1.20 26.55 21.19
C GLN A 104 1.10 27.32 22.50
N THR A 105 2.24 27.68 23.12
CA THR A 105 2.29 28.43 24.37
C THR A 105 1.61 29.79 24.21
N ARG A 106 1.92 30.51 23.14
CA ARG A 106 1.27 31.79 22.83
C ARG A 106 -0.25 31.63 22.64
N THR A 107 -0.69 30.54 22.00
CA THR A 107 -2.12 30.24 21.81
C THR A 107 -2.83 30.03 23.15
N GLU A 108 -2.19 29.31 24.07
CA GLU A 108 -2.71 29.08 25.43
C GLU A 108 -2.76 30.38 26.26
N GLU A 109 -1.74 31.22 26.19
CA GLU A 109 -1.69 32.54 26.82
C GLU A 109 -2.81 33.46 26.29
N MET A 110 -3.00 33.51 24.97
CA MET A 110 -4.08 34.27 24.33
C MET A 110 -5.45 33.76 24.74
N GLN A 111 -5.64 32.44 24.80
CA GLN A 111 -6.89 31.82 25.25
C GLN A 111 -7.18 32.17 26.72
N ALA A 112 -6.17 32.14 27.59
CA ALA A 112 -6.30 32.56 28.98
C ALA A 112 -6.65 34.05 29.11
N ARG A 113 -5.97 34.91 28.34
CA ARG A 113 -6.24 36.36 28.30
C ARG A 113 -7.65 36.67 27.81
N ARG A 114 -8.09 36.04 26.72
CA ARG A 114 -9.46 36.16 26.19
C ARG A 114 -10.51 35.77 27.23
N ASN A 115 -10.28 34.68 27.95
CA ASN A 115 -11.20 34.21 29.00
C ASN A 115 -11.27 35.19 30.17
N SER A 116 -10.14 35.76 30.58
CA SER A 116 -10.08 36.81 31.61
C SER A 116 -10.83 38.07 31.20
N LEU A 117 -10.58 38.59 29.99
CA LEU A 117 -11.24 39.79 29.47
C LEU A 117 -12.74 39.58 29.27
N SER A 118 -13.15 38.38 28.83
CA SER A 118 -14.58 38.04 28.70
C SER A 118 -15.31 38.08 30.05
N LYS A 119 -14.66 37.64 31.13
CA LYS A 119 -15.21 37.78 32.50
C LYS A 119 -15.29 39.24 32.94
N GLN A 120 -14.27 40.06 32.62
CA GLN A 120 -14.27 41.49 32.93
C GLN A 120 -15.40 42.23 32.19
N ILE A 121 -15.62 41.95 30.90
CA ILE A 121 -16.72 42.52 30.12
C ILE A 121 -18.07 42.19 30.77
N GLY A 122 -18.27 40.95 31.21
CA GLY A 122 -19.49 40.55 31.92
C GLY A 122 -19.72 41.34 33.21
N ALA A 123 -18.66 41.54 34.01
CA ALA A 123 -18.72 42.33 35.23
C ALA A 123 -18.99 43.83 34.96
N MET A 124 -18.35 44.41 33.95
CA MET A 124 -18.53 45.82 33.57
C MET A 124 -19.95 46.09 33.03
N LYS A 125 -20.47 45.20 32.17
CA LYS A 125 -21.86 45.28 31.70
C LYS A 125 -22.87 45.20 32.84
N GLY A 126 -22.60 44.36 33.85
CA GLY A 126 -23.43 44.28 35.05
C GLY A 126 -23.46 45.56 35.88
N LYS A 127 -22.45 46.43 35.74
CA LYS A 127 -22.34 47.73 36.40
C LYS A 127 -22.77 48.92 35.52
N GLY A 128 -23.13 48.68 34.25
CA GLY A 128 -23.47 49.74 33.30
C GLY A 128 -22.26 50.54 32.79
N GLU A 129 -21.05 50.00 32.90
CA GLU A 129 -19.81 50.65 32.45
C GLU A 129 -19.58 50.45 30.94
N ASP A 130 -18.83 51.35 30.29
CA ASP A 130 -18.46 51.21 28.87
C ASP A 130 -17.45 50.07 28.67
N THR A 131 -17.79 49.12 27.79
CA THR A 131 -16.94 47.95 27.46
C THR A 131 -16.27 48.05 26.10
N SER A 132 -16.42 49.17 25.38
CA SER A 132 -15.94 49.34 24.00
C SER A 132 -14.46 48.97 23.82
N ALA A 133 -13.58 49.50 24.68
CA ALA A 133 -12.14 49.23 24.64
C ALA A 133 -11.78 47.76 24.90
N VAL A 134 -12.41 47.16 25.92
CA VAL A 134 -12.16 45.75 26.30
C VAL A 134 -12.70 44.79 25.24
N MET A 135 -13.83 45.14 24.60
CA MET A 135 -14.36 44.38 23.47
C MET A 135 -13.45 44.45 22.24
N ALA A 136 -12.82 45.60 21.97
CA ALA A 136 -11.84 45.74 20.90
C ALA A 136 -10.58 44.88 21.16
N GLU A 137 -10.07 44.85 22.39
CA GLU A 137 -8.94 43.98 22.79
C GLU A 137 -9.27 42.49 22.59
N VAL A 138 -10.47 42.05 22.99
CA VAL A 138 -10.94 40.67 22.75
C VAL A 138 -11.06 40.36 21.26
N GLY A 139 -11.50 41.33 20.45
CA GLY A 139 -11.53 41.20 18.99
C GLY A 139 -10.15 40.94 18.39
N GLY A 140 -9.16 41.74 18.78
CA GLY A 140 -7.76 41.57 18.35
C GLY A 140 -7.17 40.21 18.74
N ILE A 141 -7.41 39.76 19.99
CA ILE A 141 -6.99 38.41 20.43
C ILE A 141 -7.67 37.33 19.58
N GLY A 142 -8.94 37.51 19.21
CA GLY A 142 -9.67 36.59 18.34
C GLY A 142 -8.99 36.38 16.98
N ASP A 143 -8.43 37.44 16.40
CA ASP A 143 -7.72 37.36 15.12
C ASP A 143 -6.30 36.80 15.27
N GLU A 144 -5.57 37.12 16.35
CA GLU A 144 -4.27 36.50 16.64
C GLU A 144 -4.38 35.00 16.92
N MET A 145 -5.47 34.56 17.57
CA MET A 145 -5.76 33.15 17.77
C MET A 145 -6.00 32.40 16.45
N LYS A 146 -6.73 33.00 15.50
CA LYS A 146 -6.92 32.42 14.16
C LYS A 146 -5.59 32.31 13.41
N ALA A 147 -4.76 33.35 13.49
CA ALA A 147 -3.43 33.34 12.87
C ALA A 147 -2.52 32.26 13.50
N SER A 148 -2.60 32.07 14.81
CA SER A 148 -1.82 31.02 15.51
C SER A 148 -2.30 29.61 15.17
N ALA A 149 -3.61 29.42 15.02
CA ALA A 149 -4.17 28.15 14.54
C ALA A 149 -3.67 27.80 13.13
N ALA A 150 -3.78 28.76 12.19
CA ALA A 150 -3.28 28.57 10.82
C ALA A 150 -1.76 28.29 10.79
N LYS A 151 -1.00 28.93 11.68
CA LYS A 151 0.43 28.69 11.84
C LYS A 151 0.73 27.29 12.40
N LEU A 152 -0.01 26.83 13.40
CA LEU A 152 0.13 25.46 13.93
C LEU A 152 -0.19 24.42 12.85
N ASP A 153 -1.20 24.65 12.02
CA ASP A 153 -1.55 23.77 10.90
C ASP A 153 -0.41 23.70 9.87
N ASP A 154 0.21 24.85 9.53
CA ASP A 154 1.38 24.89 8.64
C ASP A 154 2.59 24.15 9.22
N ILE A 155 2.91 24.38 10.50
CA ILE A 155 4.01 23.68 11.19
C ILE A 155 3.76 22.16 11.20
N GLN A 156 2.52 21.75 11.48
CA GLN A 156 2.14 20.34 11.48
C GLN A 156 2.26 19.72 10.08
N LYS A 157 1.91 20.47 9.03
CA LYS A 157 2.12 20.03 7.64
C LYS A 157 3.60 19.88 7.32
N ARG A 158 4.44 20.85 7.67
CA ARG A 158 5.91 20.80 7.45
C ARG A 158 6.57 19.64 8.22
N LEU A 159 6.13 19.39 9.46
CA LEU A 159 6.56 18.20 10.23
C LEU A 159 6.12 16.92 9.54
N SER A 160 4.89 16.85 9.04
CA SER A 160 4.40 15.68 8.32
C SER A 160 5.19 15.45 7.02
N ASP A 161 5.45 16.50 6.25
CA ASP A 161 6.23 16.46 5.01
C ASP A 161 7.67 15.99 5.26
N LEU A 162 8.31 16.47 6.34
CA LEU A 162 9.64 16.01 6.78
C LEU A 162 9.62 14.51 7.13
N LEU A 163 8.61 14.08 7.87
CA LEU A 163 8.50 12.69 8.31
C LEU A 163 8.15 11.77 7.13
N LEU A 164 7.29 12.20 6.18
CA LEU A 164 7.19 11.79 4.75
C LEU A 164 8.21 10.74 4.26
N GLY A 165 9.46 11.17 4.22
CA GLY A 165 10.55 10.45 3.58
C GLY A 165 11.38 9.58 4.52
N VAL A 166 11.02 9.48 5.80
CA VAL A 166 11.79 8.77 6.83
C VAL A 166 11.43 7.28 6.84
N PRO A 167 12.39 6.35 6.66
CA PRO A 167 12.11 4.92 6.72
C PRO A 167 11.73 4.48 8.13
N ASN A 168 11.20 3.27 8.24
CA ASN A 168 10.97 2.65 9.54
C ASN A 168 12.29 2.36 10.26
N LEU A 169 12.25 2.26 11.59
CA LEU A 169 13.42 1.92 12.39
C LEU A 169 13.68 0.42 12.31
N ALA A 170 14.94 0.03 12.09
CA ALA A 170 15.33 -1.37 12.15
C ALA A 170 15.20 -1.90 13.58
N HIS A 171 14.65 -3.11 13.73
CA HIS A 171 14.60 -3.83 14.99
C HIS A 171 16.03 -4.12 15.49
N GLU A 172 16.23 -4.16 16.80
CA GLU A 172 17.56 -4.35 17.41
C GLU A 172 18.26 -5.67 17.01
N SER A 173 17.50 -6.66 16.56
CA SER A 173 18.04 -7.94 16.08
C SER A 173 18.54 -7.91 14.64
N VAL A 174 18.39 -6.80 13.91
CA VAL A 174 18.81 -6.68 12.51
C VAL A 174 20.33 -6.49 12.45
N PRO A 175 21.07 -7.26 11.63
CA PRO A 175 22.50 -7.05 11.47
C PRO A 175 22.78 -5.67 10.84
N VAL A 176 23.77 -4.97 11.36
CA VAL A 176 24.20 -3.70 10.78
C VAL A 176 25.04 -3.97 9.53
N GLY A 177 24.70 -3.33 8.42
CA GLY A 177 25.44 -3.44 7.16
C GLY A 177 24.94 -2.43 6.14
N ASP A 178 25.81 -2.03 5.21
CA ASP A 178 25.54 -0.95 4.26
C ASP A 178 24.71 -1.40 3.03
N ASP A 179 24.83 -2.68 2.64
CA ASP A 179 24.20 -3.27 1.45
C ASP A 179 24.03 -4.80 1.59
N GLU A 180 23.59 -5.46 0.50
CA GLU A 180 23.33 -6.90 0.43
C GLU A 180 24.51 -7.79 0.89
N ALA A 181 25.75 -7.31 0.89
CA ALA A 181 26.90 -8.07 1.39
C ALA A 181 26.91 -8.20 2.93
N GLY A 182 26.19 -7.34 3.63
CA GLY A 182 25.98 -7.41 5.09
C GLY A 182 24.88 -8.39 5.52
N ASN A 183 24.15 -8.98 4.57
CA ASN A 183 23.07 -9.91 4.84
C ASN A 183 23.57 -11.23 5.45
N VAL A 184 22.75 -11.84 6.32
CA VAL A 184 23.14 -13.03 7.10
C VAL A 184 22.28 -14.23 6.77
N GLU A 185 22.88 -15.33 6.33
CA GLU A 185 22.20 -16.61 6.16
C GLU A 185 21.85 -17.22 7.52
N VAL A 186 20.56 -17.48 7.74
CA VAL A 186 20.04 -18.02 9.01
C VAL A 186 19.56 -19.46 8.89
N ARG A 187 19.14 -19.89 7.69
CA ARG A 187 18.67 -21.25 7.41
C ARG A 187 18.98 -21.65 5.96
N ARG A 188 19.09 -22.95 5.71
CA ARG A 188 19.23 -23.55 4.37
C ARG A 188 18.47 -24.87 4.31
N TRP A 189 17.84 -25.14 3.18
CA TRP A 189 17.08 -26.36 2.95
C TRP A 189 17.30 -26.93 1.55
N GLY A 190 17.33 -28.26 1.46
CA GLY A 190 17.54 -29.00 0.21
C GLY A 190 19.01 -29.06 -0.23
N THR A 191 19.25 -29.71 -1.36
CA THR A 191 20.57 -29.79 -1.99
C THR A 191 20.40 -29.48 -3.48
N PRO A 192 21.11 -28.46 -4.02
CA PRO A 192 21.14 -28.21 -5.46
C PRO A 192 21.40 -29.47 -6.27
N ARG A 193 20.54 -29.74 -7.26
CA ARG A 193 20.68 -30.90 -8.15
C ARG A 193 21.99 -30.81 -8.93
N GLN A 194 22.70 -31.94 -9.03
CA GLN A 194 23.77 -32.11 -10.01
C GLN A 194 23.18 -32.64 -11.32
N PHE A 195 23.57 -32.03 -12.42
CA PHE A 195 23.15 -32.40 -13.77
C PHE A 195 24.29 -33.12 -14.48
N ASP A 196 23.95 -34.18 -15.21
CA ASP A 196 24.84 -34.96 -16.08
C ASP A 196 24.84 -34.45 -17.54
N PHE A 197 24.24 -33.30 -17.77
CA PHE A 197 24.17 -32.58 -19.04
C PHE A 197 24.32 -31.06 -18.82
N GLU A 198 24.52 -30.32 -19.91
CA GLU A 198 24.62 -28.86 -19.86
C GLU A 198 23.30 -28.21 -19.43
N VAL A 199 23.34 -27.45 -18.34
CA VAL A 199 22.18 -26.78 -17.77
C VAL A 199 21.76 -25.63 -18.68
N LYS A 200 20.49 -25.65 -19.13
CA LYS A 200 19.87 -24.53 -19.86
C LYS A 200 19.16 -23.59 -18.90
N ASP A 201 19.12 -22.31 -19.25
CA ASP A 201 18.31 -21.33 -18.53
C ASP A 201 16.81 -21.52 -18.80
N HIS A 202 15.97 -20.94 -17.95
CA HIS A 202 14.51 -21.01 -18.11
C HIS A 202 14.00 -20.42 -19.43
N VAL A 203 14.76 -19.57 -20.11
CA VAL A 203 14.37 -19.03 -21.42
C VAL A 203 14.50 -20.13 -22.47
N ASP A 204 15.64 -20.80 -22.52
CA ASP A 204 15.90 -21.87 -23.48
C ASP A 204 15.07 -23.13 -23.19
N VAL A 205 14.81 -23.42 -21.92
CA VAL A 205 13.89 -24.51 -21.51
C VAL A 205 12.43 -24.13 -21.78
N GLY A 206 12.04 -22.90 -21.45
CA GLY A 206 10.63 -22.48 -21.50
C GLY A 206 10.13 -22.13 -22.90
N THR A 207 10.99 -21.62 -23.79
CA THR A 207 10.60 -21.19 -25.15
C THR A 207 9.88 -22.30 -25.93
N PRO A 208 10.44 -23.51 -26.09
CA PRO A 208 9.76 -24.58 -26.83
C PRO A 208 8.47 -25.08 -26.15
N LEU A 209 8.25 -24.72 -24.88
CA LEU A 209 7.07 -25.10 -24.10
C LEU A 209 5.99 -24.01 -24.05
N GLY A 210 6.26 -22.81 -24.60
CA GLY A 210 5.31 -21.71 -24.72
C GLY A 210 5.69 -20.41 -23.99
N LEU A 211 6.96 -20.19 -23.65
CA LEU A 211 7.46 -18.91 -23.13
C LEU A 211 7.84 -17.99 -24.32
N ASP A 212 7.17 -16.84 -24.45
CA ASP A 212 7.23 -16.00 -25.66
C ASP A 212 7.54 -14.53 -25.31
N PHE A 213 8.83 -14.21 -25.26
CA PHE A 213 9.33 -12.85 -24.97
C PHE A 213 9.16 -11.90 -26.16
N GLU A 214 9.31 -12.40 -27.39
CA GLU A 214 9.21 -11.57 -28.60
C GLU A 214 7.79 -11.02 -28.75
N THR A 215 6.76 -11.86 -28.60
CA THR A 215 5.38 -11.39 -28.64
C THR A 215 5.05 -10.50 -27.43
N GLY A 216 5.58 -10.81 -26.24
CA GLY A 216 5.46 -9.93 -25.07
C GLY A 216 5.98 -8.52 -25.35
N ALA A 217 7.18 -8.43 -25.91
CA ALA A 217 7.81 -7.17 -26.31
C ALA A 217 7.03 -6.44 -27.40
N LYS A 218 6.51 -7.17 -28.40
CA LYS A 218 5.66 -6.61 -29.46
C LYS A 218 4.38 -5.98 -28.93
N LEU A 219 3.80 -6.53 -27.86
CA LEU A 219 2.52 -6.07 -27.31
C LEU A 219 2.69 -4.91 -26.32
N SER A 220 3.74 -4.91 -25.50
CA SER A 220 3.85 -3.98 -24.36
C SER A 220 5.24 -3.38 -24.13
N GLY A 221 6.21 -3.68 -25.00
CA GLY A 221 7.61 -3.27 -24.84
C GLY A 221 8.43 -4.25 -24.00
N ALA A 222 9.70 -3.91 -23.77
CA ALA A 222 10.63 -4.76 -23.03
C ALA A 222 10.10 -5.13 -21.62
N ARG A 223 10.58 -6.26 -21.07
CA ARG A 223 10.20 -6.78 -19.74
C ARG A 223 8.71 -7.13 -19.56
N PHE A 224 8.03 -7.42 -20.67
CA PHE A 224 6.77 -8.14 -20.70
C PHE A 224 6.95 -9.48 -21.41
N THR A 225 6.24 -10.51 -20.94
CA THR A 225 6.33 -11.85 -21.50
C THR A 225 4.94 -12.42 -21.74
N LEU A 226 4.76 -13.07 -22.89
CA LEU A 226 3.54 -13.81 -23.19
C LEU A 226 3.76 -15.29 -22.84
N LEU A 227 2.79 -15.91 -22.16
CA LEU A 227 2.80 -17.33 -21.83
C LEU A 227 1.72 -18.07 -22.63
N ARG A 228 2.05 -19.22 -23.22
CA ARG A 228 1.11 -20.11 -23.93
C ARG A 228 1.22 -21.55 -23.45
N GLY A 229 0.19 -22.35 -23.80
CA GLY A 229 0.23 -23.80 -23.69
C GLY A 229 0.61 -24.31 -22.30
N GLN A 230 1.60 -25.19 -22.26
CA GLN A 230 2.04 -25.87 -21.04
C GLN A 230 2.62 -24.89 -20.01
N ILE A 231 3.38 -23.89 -20.45
CA ILE A 231 3.95 -22.87 -19.55
C ILE A 231 2.86 -22.03 -18.90
N ALA A 232 1.87 -21.56 -19.66
CA ALA A 232 0.74 -20.82 -19.09
C ALA A 232 -0.05 -21.67 -18.08
N ARG A 233 -0.22 -22.96 -18.37
CA ARG A 233 -0.89 -23.90 -17.46
C ARG A 233 -0.08 -24.15 -16.18
N LEU A 234 1.23 -24.33 -16.27
CA LEU A 234 2.13 -24.49 -15.12
C LEU A 234 2.15 -23.23 -14.25
N HIS A 235 2.25 -22.05 -14.86
CA HIS A 235 2.19 -20.77 -14.16
C HIS A 235 0.89 -20.62 -13.35
N ARG A 236 -0.25 -20.95 -13.95
CA ARG A 236 -1.53 -20.98 -13.23
C ARG A 236 -1.55 -22.03 -12.13
N ALA A 237 -1.06 -23.24 -12.38
CA ALA A 237 -1.01 -24.31 -11.38
C ALA A 237 -0.19 -23.92 -10.14
N LEU A 238 0.93 -23.21 -10.34
CA LEU A 238 1.73 -22.65 -9.24
C LEU A 238 0.92 -21.69 -8.38
N ALA A 239 0.25 -20.71 -8.99
CA ALA A 239 -0.55 -19.74 -8.25
C ALA A 239 -1.71 -20.40 -7.48
N GLN A 240 -2.40 -21.36 -8.10
CA GLN A 240 -3.50 -22.10 -7.45
C GLN A 240 -2.98 -22.97 -6.29
N PHE A 241 -1.88 -23.68 -6.48
CA PHE A 241 -1.24 -24.47 -5.43
C PHE A 241 -0.85 -23.62 -4.21
N MET A 242 -0.30 -22.44 -4.45
CA MET A 242 0.06 -21.48 -3.41
C MET A 242 -1.18 -21.01 -2.64
N ILE A 243 -2.20 -20.51 -3.34
CA ILE A 243 -3.45 -20.05 -2.72
C ILE A 243 -4.13 -21.16 -1.91
N ASP A 244 -4.30 -22.35 -2.49
CA ASP A 244 -4.90 -23.49 -1.80
C ASP A 244 -4.11 -23.90 -0.56
N THR A 245 -2.78 -23.86 -0.63
CA THR A 245 -1.95 -24.16 0.55
C THR A 245 -2.17 -23.11 1.65
N HIS A 246 -2.14 -21.82 1.32
CA HIS A 246 -2.31 -20.77 2.32
C HIS A 246 -3.71 -20.75 2.95
N THR A 247 -4.75 -21.00 2.15
CA THR A 247 -6.13 -20.98 2.63
C THR A 247 -6.50 -22.24 3.39
N GLN A 248 -6.12 -23.41 2.90
CA GLN A 248 -6.55 -24.71 3.47
C GLN A 248 -5.64 -25.19 4.60
N GLN A 249 -4.37 -24.79 4.64
CA GLN A 249 -3.40 -25.28 5.63
C GLN A 249 -2.87 -24.19 6.56
N HIS A 250 -2.70 -22.96 6.07
CA HIS A 250 -2.08 -21.88 6.85
C HIS A 250 -3.08 -20.90 7.46
N GLY A 251 -4.39 -21.08 7.23
CA GLY A 251 -5.47 -20.30 7.85
C GLY A 251 -5.57 -18.86 7.34
N TYR A 252 -5.20 -18.60 6.09
CA TYR A 252 -5.44 -17.30 5.44
C TYR A 252 -6.82 -17.26 4.78
N THR A 253 -7.47 -16.10 4.84
CA THR A 253 -8.66 -15.82 4.07
C THR A 253 -8.26 -15.34 2.67
N GLU A 254 -8.81 -15.98 1.63
CA GLU A 254 -8.61 -15.55 0.25
C GLU A 254 -9.37 -14.25 -0.04
N VAL A 255 -8.70 -13.31 -0.72
CA VAL A 255 -9.27 -12.00 -1.06
C VAL A 255 -9.03 -11.70 -2.53
N TYR A 256 -10.11 -11.48 -3.28
CA TYR A 256 -10.05 -10.79 -4.55
C TYR A 256 -10.01 -9.28 -4.31
N THR A 257 -9.04 -8.58 -4.88
CA THR A 257 -8.74 -7.18 -4.52
C THR A 257 -8.55 -6.29 -5.76
N PRO A 258 -8.87 -4.98 -5.72
CA PRO A 258 -8.61 -4.07 -6.83
C PRO A 258 -7.11 -3.98 -7.18
N TYR A 259 -6.82 -3.94 -8.49
CA TYR A 259 -5.45 -3.73 -8.99
C TYR A 259 -5.14 -2.27 -9.29
N ILE A 260 -6.19 -1.44 -9.41
CA ILE A 260 -6.09 0.02 -9.55
C ILE A 260 -6.53 0.63 -8.23
N VAL A 261 -5.68 1.44 -7.62
CA VAL A 261 -5.92 2.06 -6.32
C VAL A 261 -5.70 3.57 -6.37
N ASN A 262 -6.36 4.29 -5.47
CA ASN A 262 -6.17 5.72 -5.31
C ASN A 262 -4.87 6.04 -4.54
N PRO A 263 -4.32 7.27 -4.67
CA PRO A 263 -3.06 7.65 -4.04
C PRO A 263 -2.99 7.37 -2.54
N GLU A 264 -4.08 7.61 -1.80
CA GLU A 264 -4.13 7.42 -0.33
C GLU A 264 -3.81 5.99 0.11
N ILE A 265 -4.09 4.99 -0.73
CA ILE A 265 -3.79 3.59 -0.46
C ILE A 265 -2.27 3.36 -0.46
N LEU A 266 -1.55 4.01 -1.40
CA LEU A 266 -0.08 3.93 -1.48
C LEU A 266 0.61 4.72 -0.37
N TYR A 267 0.00 5.82 0.10
CA TYR A 267 0.49 6.52 1.28
C TYR A 267 0.40 5.66 2.54
N GLY A 268 -0.65 4.84 2.65
CA GLY A 268 -0.85 3.90 3.77
C GLY A 268 0.30 2.90 3.92
N THR A 269 0.70 2.25 2.83
CA THR A 269 1.72 1.19 2.85
C THR A 269 3.15 1.68 2.59
N GLY A 270 3.32 2.95 2.21
CA GLY A 270 4.63 3.63 2.16
C GLY A 270 5.26 3.74 0.77
N GLN A 271 4.55 3.37 -0.30
CA GLN A 271 5.01 3.56 -1.68
C GLN A 271 5.05 5.06 -2.03
N LEU A 272 4.01 5.81 -1.65
CA LEU A 272 4.02 7.27 -1.80
C LEU A 272 4.48 7.99 -0.51
N PRO A 273 5.23 9.10 -0.64
CA PRO A 273 5.61 9.77 -1.90
C PRO A 273 6.93 9.27 -2.53
N LYS A 274 7.76 8.53 -1.78
CA LYS A 274 9.16 8.25 -2.12
C LYS A 274 9.35 7.43 -3.40
N PHE A 275 8.49 6.44 -3.63
CA PHE A 275 8.61 5.47 -4.72
C PHE A 275 7.61 5.75 -5.85
N ALA A 276 7.23 7.02 -6.05
CA ALA A 276 6.26 7.42 -7.07
C ALA A 276 6.70 7.07 -8.50
N ASP A 277 8.01 6.96 -8.75
CA ASP A 277 8.59 6.58 -10.03
C ASP A 277 8.60 5.06 -10.24
N ASP A 278 8.48 4.26 -9.17
CA ASP A 278 8.39 2.80 -9.24
C ASP A 278 6.98 2.30 -9.61
N MET A 279 5.98 3.20 -9.56
CA MET A 279 4.58 2.87 -9.78
C MET A 279 4.13 3.21 -11.21
N PHE A 280 3.28 2.36 -11.78
CA PHE A 280 2.53 2.71 -12.99
C PHE A 280 1.31 3.57 -12.62
N ARG A 281 1.22 4.75 -13.25
CA ARG A 281 0.07 5.67 -13.13
C ARG A 281 -0.96 5.35 -14.21
N VAL A 282 -2.22 5.44 -13.86
CA VAL A 282 -3.34 5.26 -14.78
C VAL A 282 -4.31 6.43 -14.70
N GLU A 283 -4.85 6.79 -15.85
CA GLU A 283 -5.85 7.84 -16.00
C GLU A 283 -7.20 7.19 -16.36
N LYS A 284 -8.24 7.55 -15.62
CA LYS A 284 -9.60 7.11 -15.92
C LYS A 284 -10.15 7.94 -17.08
N GLY A 285 -10.42 7.31 -18.22
CA GLY A 285 -11.05 7.97 -19.36
C GLY A 285 -12.49 8.42 -19.09
N GLY A 286 -12.94 9.47 -19.79
CA GLY A 286 -14.35 9.89 -19.85
C GLY A 286 -14.83 10.79 -18.70
N ASP A 287 -13.92 11.31 -17.87
CA ASP A 287 -14.23 12.23 -16.76
C ASP A 287 -13.47 13.54 -16.96
N GLU A 288 -14.11 14.70 -16.80
CA GLU A 288 -13.43 16.01 -16.92
C GLU A 288 -12.53 16.30 -15.71
N ASN A 289 -12.70 15.54 -14.61
CA ASN A 289 -11.88 15.58 -13.40
C ASN A 289 -11.15 14.25 -13.20
N THR A 290 -10.20 13.94 -14.08
CA THR A 290 -9.39 12.72 -14.00
C THR A 290 -8.57 12.69 -12.72
N VAL A 291 -8.92 11.79 -11.79
CA VAL A 291 -8.06 11.46 -10.65
C VAL A 291 -6.98 10.51 -11.12
N THR A 292 -5.71 10.85 -10.90
CA THR A 292 -4.59 9.93 -11.12
C THR A 292 -4.73 8.75 -10.15
N GLN A 293 -4.82 7.54 -10.69
CA GLN A 293 -4.80 6.29 -9.93
C GLN A 293 -3.53 5.52 -10.27
N TYR A 294 -3.28 4.41 -9.58
CA TYR A 294 -2.06 3.63 -9.73
C TYR A 294 -2.37 2.16 -9.82
N LEU A 295 -1.60 1.43 -10.63
CA LEU A 295 -1.56 -0.02 -10.58
C LEU A 295 -0.75 -0.47 -9.35
N ILE A 296 -1.20 -1.51 -8.66
CA ILE A 296 -0.49 -2.05 -7.49
C ILE A 296 0.83 -2.72 -7.87
N SER A 297 1.89 -2.48 -7.09
CA SER A 297 3.19 -3.17 -7.23
C SER A 297 3.29 -4.45 -6.38
N THR A 298 2.26 -4.70 -5.57
CA THR A 298 2.03 -5.87 -4.72
C THR A 298 0.60 -5.80 -4.15
N SER A 299 -0.08 -6.93 -3.94
CA SER A 299 -1.38 -6.96 -3.24
C SER A 299 -1.28 -6.62 -1.75
N GLU A 300 -0.08 -6.56 -1.16
CA GLU A 300 0.14 -5.94 0.16
C GLU A 300 -0.54 -4.55 0.25
N ILE A 301 -0.43 -3.75 -0.81
CA ILE A 301 -1.00 -2.40 -0.88
C ILE A 301 -2.49 -2.43 -0.57
N SER A 302 -3.24 -3.31 -1.24
CA SER A 302 -4.69 -3.34 -1.12
C SER A 302 -5.16 -4.17 0.07
N LEU A 303 -4.47 -5.28 0.40
CA LEU A 303 -4.80 -6.13 1.55
C LEU A 303 -4.56 -5.44 2.89
N THR A 304 -3.41 -4.78 3.07
CA THR A 304 -3.09 -4.12 4.34
C THR A 304 -4.01 -2.92 4.59
N ASN A 305 -4.44 -2.23 3.52
CA ASN A 305 -5.39 -1.12 3.61
C ASN A 305 -6.84 -1.54 3.93
N THR A 306 -7.16 -2.83 4.03
CA THR A 306 -8.50 -3.30 4.46
C THR A 306 -8.86 -2.85 5.88
N VAL A 307 -7.86 -2.55 6.72
CA VAL A 307 -8.03 -2.03 8.08
C VAL A 307 -7.75 -0.53 8.20
N ARG A 308 -7.57 0.19 7.09
CA ARG A 308 -7.35 1.64 7.12
C ARG A 308 -8.51 2.35 7.81
N GLU A 309 -8.18 3.32 8.66
CA GLU A 309 -9.12 4.17 9.41
C GLU A 309 -10.14 3.38 10.26
N SER A 310 -9.76 2.17 10.67
CA SER A 310 -10.62 1.27 11.47
C SER A 310 -10.07 1.04 12.88
N ILE A 311 -10.98 0.64 13.78
CA ILE A 311 -10.65 0.06 15.08
C ILE A 311 -11.16 -1.38 15.05
N VAL A 312 -10.23 -2.33 14.96
CA VAL A 312 -10.49 -3.76 14.95
C VAL A 312 -10.75 -4.25 16.39
N GLU A 313 -11.67 -5.18 16.56
CA GLU A 313 -11.90 -5.82 17.86
C GLU A 313 -10.81 -6.85 18.16
N ALA A 314 -10.42 -7.01 19.43
CA ALA A 314 -9.26 -7.82 19.83
C ALA A 314 -9.36 -9.28 19.37
N ASP A 315 -10.57 -9.84 19.40
CA ASP A 315 -10.89 -11.22 19.05
C ASP A 315 -10.88 -11.50 17.54
N ALA A 316 -10.84 -10.46 16.71
CA ALA A 316 -10.65 -10.59 15.27
C ALA A 316 -9.17 -10.76 14.88
N LEU A 317 -8.23 -10.51 15.81
CA LEU A 317 -6.79 -10.69 15.57
C LEU A 317 -6.35 -12.14 15.91
N PRO A 318 -5.41 -12.73 15.13
CA PRO A 318 -4.78 -12.16 13.94
C PRO A 318 -5.69 -12.23 12.70
N ILE A 319 -5.74 -11.15 11.90
CA ILE A 319 -6.34 -11.18 10.58
C ILE A 319 -5.27 -11.65 9.60
N LYS A 320 -5.54 -12.74 8.87
CA LYS A 320 -4.63 -13.34 7.89
C LYS A 320 -5.27 -13.33 6.51
N LEU A 321 -4.73 -12.57 5.57
CA LEU A 321 -5.27 -12.39 4.22
C LEU A 321 -4.28 -12.87 3.16
N THR A 322 -4.77 -13.51 2.10
CA THR A 322 -3.96 -13.88 0.93
C THR A 322 -4.65 -13.52 -0.37
N ALA A 323 -3.87 -13.15 -1.38
CA ALA A 323 -4.39 -12.83 -2.71
C ALA A 323 -3.39 -13.21 -3.80
N HIS A 324 -3.90 -13.75 -4.90
CA HIS A 324 -3.17 -13.87 -6.16
C HIS A 324 -3.49 -12.66 -7.02
N SER A 325 -2.48 -11.86 -7.39
CA SER A 325 -2.68 -10.70 -8.26
C SER A 325 -1.51 -10.49 -9.22
N PRO A 326 -1.75 -9.87 -10.39
CA PRO A 326 -0.67 -9.24 -11.14
C PRO A 326 -0.11 -8.06 -10.33
N CYS A 327 1.19 -7.87 -10.42
CA CYS A 327 1.96 -6.81 -9.78
C CYS A 327 2.68 -6.01 -10.85
N PHE A 328 2.63 -4.68 -10.75
CA PHE A 328 3.17 -3.77 -11.75
C PHE A 328 4.28 -2.89 -11.16
N ARG A 329 5.49 -2.97 -11.72
CA ARG A 329 6.65 -2.19 -11.27
C ARG A 329 7.36 -1.56 -12.46
N SER A 330 7.62 -0.26 -12.40
CA SER A 330 8.36 0.42 -13.48
C SER A 330 9.81 -0.04 -13.56
N GLU A 331 10.35 -0.64 -12.49
CA GLU A 331 11.74 -1.09 -12.40
C GLU A 331 12.74 0.02 -12.75
N ALA A 332 12.42 1.27 -12.37
CA ALA A 332 13.27 2.44 -12.57
C ALA A 332 14.65 2.21 -11.93
N GLY A 333 15.71 2.64 -12.63
CA GLY A 333 17.09 2.47 -12.14
C GLY A 333 17.70 1.07 -12.33
N SER A 334 16.97 0.09 -12.86
CA SER A 334 17.48 -1.29 -13.09
C SER A 334 18.17 -1.51 -14.45
N TYR A 335 18.69 -0.46 -15.09
CA TYR A 335 19.23 -0.52 -16.45
C TYR A 335 20.35 -1.56 -16.56
N GLY A 336 20.22 -2.51 -17.49
CA GLY A 336 21.21 -3.56 -17.75
C GLY A 336 21.21 -4.75 -16.78
N ARG A 337 20.45 -4.73 -15.68
CA ARG A 337 20.33 -5.87 -14.73
C ARG A 337 19.17 -6.80 -15.10
N ASP A 338 19.40 -8.10 -15.08
CA ASP A 338 18.39 -9.15 -15.34
C ASP A 338 17.53 -8.85 -16.59
N THR A 339 18.18 -8.52 -17.71
CA THR A 339 17.50 -8.10 -18.95
C THR A 339 16.87 -9.27 -19.70
N ARG A 340 17.41 -10.48 -19.52
CA ARG A 340 16.89 -11.72 -20.11
C ARG A 340 16.06 -12.49 -19.09
N GLY A 341 14.91 -13.00 -19.52
CA GLY A 341 14.12 -13.94 -18.72
C GLY A 341 13.08 -13.30 -17.79
N LEU A 342 12.56 -14.08 -16.85
CA LEU A 342 11.41 -13.73 -16.01
C LEU A 342 11.77 -13.16 -14.63
N ILE A 343 13.05 -13.03 -14.29
CA ILE A 343 13.47 -12.60 -12.94
C ILE A 343 13.03 -11.16 -12.62
N ARG A 344 13.05 -10.27 -13.61
CA ARG A 344 12.67 -8.86 -13.49
C ARG A 344 11.79 -8.41 -14.65
N GLN A 345 10.48 -8.34 -14.38
CA GLN A 345 9.44 -7.99 -15.34
C GLN A 345 8.66 -6.76 -14.87
N HIS A 346 8.07 -5.98 -15.79
CA HIS A 346 7.17 -4.89 -15.43
C HIS A 346 5.83 -5.39 -14.90
N GLN A 347 5.41 -6.58 -15.34
CA GLN A 347 4.24 -7.27 -14.86
C GLN A 347 4.61 -8.69 -14.47
N PHE A 348 4.26 -9.10 -13.25
CA PHE A 348 4.45 -10.46 -12.76
C PHE A 348 3.36 -10.83 -11.77
N ASP A 349 3.04 -12.11 -11.64
CA ASP A 349 2.06 -12.57 -10.66
C ASP A 349 2.73 -12.90 -9.33
N LYS A 350 2.02 -12.63 -8.24
CA LYS A 350 2.42 -12.97 -6.88
C LYS A 350 1.22 -13.47 -6.09
N VAL A 351 1.47 -14.49 -5.26
CA VAL A 351 0.58 -14.84 -4.15
C VAL A 351 1.13 -14.18 -2.90
N GLU A 352 0.37 -13.27 -2.31
CA GLU A 352 0.78 -12.50 -1.15
C GLU A 352 0.16 -13.04 0.12
N MET A 353 0.89 -12.96 1.22
CA MET A 353 0.39 -13.13 2.58
C MET A 353 0.46 -11.79 3.30
N VAL A 354 -0.62 -11.39 3.97
CA VAL A 354 -0.66 -10.25 4.89
C VAL A 354 -1.19 -10.73 6.24
N GLN A 355 -0.54 -10.31 7.32
CA GLN A 355 -1.06 -10.48 8.67
C GLN A 355 -1.21 -9.12 9.37
N ILE A 356 -2.34 -8.92 10.03
CA ILE A 356 -2.59 -7.80 10.93
C ILE A 356 -2.75 -8.38 12.33
N VAL A 357 -1.92 -7.94 13.26
CA VAL A 357 -1.75 -8.58 14.57
C VAL A 357 -1.61 -7.57 15.69
N ALA A 358 -1.79 -8.02 16.93
CA ALA A 358 -1.45 -7.23 18.10
C ALA A 358 0.10 -7.05 18.18
N PRO A 359 0.62 -5.91 18.66
CA PRO A 359 2.05 -5.61 18.69
C PRO A 359 2.92 -6.72 19.27
N GLU A 360 2.50 -7.30 20.40
CA GLU A 360 3.19 -8.35 21.13
C GLU A 360 3.34 -9.67 20.36
N ALA A 361 2.49 -9.93 19.36
CA ALA A 361 2.50 -11.15 18.57
C ALA A 361 3.28 -11.01 17.24
N SER A 362 3.77 -9.80 16.92
CA SER A 362 4.25 -9.50 15.56
C SER A 362 5.50 -10.25 15.14
N TYR A 363 6.48 -10.47 16.02
CA TYR A 363 7.68 -11.24 15.64
C TYR A 363 7.42 -12.73 15.53
N ASP A 364 6.55 -13.29 16.37
CA ASP A 364 6.10 -14.68 16.21
C ASP A 364 5.33 -14.87 14.91
N ALA A 365 4.49 -13.89 14.54
CA ALA A 365 3.79 -13.86 13.25
C ALA A 365 4.76 -13.79 12.06
N LEU A 366 5.89 -13.06 12.19
CA LEU A 366 6.93 -13.02 11.17
C LEU A 366 7.56 -14.40 10.97
N GLU A 367 7.99 -15.07 12.03
CA GLU A 367 8.58 -16.41 11.93
C GLU A 367 7.58 -17.42 11.34
N GLN A 368 6.31 -17.34 11.75
CA GLN A 368 5.25 -18.17 11.16
C GLN A 368 5.09 -17.92 9.65
N MET A 369 5.05 -16.65 9.23
CA MET A 369 4.87 -16.28 7.82
C MET A 369 6.07 -16.70 6.95
N VAL A 370 7.29 -16.59 7.47
CA VAL A 370 8.49 -17.12 6.80
C VAL A 370 8.35 -18.64 6.63
N GLY A 371 7.93 -19.35 7.69
CA GLY A 371 7.65 -20.78 7.62
C GLY A 371 6.58 -21.16 6.57
N HIS A 372 5.55 -20.34 6.39
CA HIS A 372 4.54 -20.56 5.34
C HIS A 372 5.10 -20.40 3.93
N ALA A 373 6.00 -19.43 3.70
CA ALA A 373 6.69 -19.28 2.41
C ALA A 373 7.68 -20.43 2.17
N GLU A 374 8.42 -20.83 3.20
CA GLU A 374 9.32 -22.00 3.21
C GLU A 374 8.55 -23.29 2.83
N ALA A 375 7.34 -23.48 3.36
CA ALA A 375 6.52 -24.66 3.10
C ALA A 375 6.14 -24.81 1.61
N ILE A 376 5.95 -23.70 0.88
CA ILE A 376 5.71 -23.74 -0.58
C ILE A 376 6.95 -24.29 -1.30
N LEU A 377 8.14 -23.76 -1.00
CA LEU A 377 9.40 -24.21 -1.60
C LEU A 377 9.70 -25.68 -1.27
N GLN A 378 9.47 -26.08 -0.02
CA GLN A 378 9.68 -27.46 0.42
C GLN A 378 8.75 -28.45 -0.29
N LYS A 379 7.46 -28.13 -0.44
CA LYS A 379 6.48 -28.96 -1.17
C LYS A 379 6.77 -29.02 -2.67
N LEU A 380 7.39 -27.98 -3.24
CA LEU A 380 7.88 -27.96 -4.62
C LEU A 380 9.25 -28.61 -4.78
N GLU A 381 9.87 -29.06 -3.69
CA GLU A 381 11.20 -29.68 -3.67
C GLU A 381 12.31 -28.78 -4.24
N LEU A 382 12.18 -27.46 -4.03
CA LEU A 382 13.14 -26.46 -4.50
C LEU A 382 14.17 -26.11 -3.41
N PRO A 383 15.48 -26.31 -3.63
CA PRO A 383 16.50 -25.89 -2.66
C PRO A 383 16.51 -24.37 -2.47
N TYR A 384 16.65 -23.92 -1.23
CA TYR A 384 16.66 -22.49 -0.90
C TYR A 384 17.50 -22.20 0.35
N ARG A 385 17.73 -20.91 0.58
CA ARG A 385 18.27 -20.35 1.82
C ARG A 385 17.41 -19.22 2.33
N VAL A 386 17.45 -18.99 3.64
CA VAL A 386 16.77 -17.88 4.32
C VAL A 386 17.84 -16.91 4.80
N ILE A 387 17.67 -15.65 4.44
CA ILE A 387 18.59 -14.56 4.68
C ILE A 387 17.90 -13.52 5.55
N THR A 388 18.53 -13.05 6.61
CA THR A 388 18.11 -11.82 7.31
C THR A 388 18.77 -10.64 6.63
N LEU A 389 17.97 -9.67 6.16
CA LEU A 389 18.52 -8.46 5.55
C LEU A 389 19.19 -7.58 6.61
N CYS A 390 20.30 -6.94 6.25
CA CYS A 390 20.95 -5.95 7.10
C CYS A 390 20.27 -4.57 6.99
N THR A 391 20.65 -3.66 7.89
CA THR A 391 20.02 -2.34 8.02
C THR A 391 19.96 -1.54 6.72
N GLY A 392 21.00 -1.58 5.89
CA GLY A 392 21.10 -0.88 4.60
C GLY A 392 20.34 -1.52 3.43
N ASP A 393 20.02 -2.81 3.50
CA ASP A 393 19.35 -3.54 2.41
C ASP A 393 17.84 -3.74 2.64
N MET A 394 17.35 -3.39 3.83
CA MET A 394 15.92 -3.50 4.16
C MET A 394 15.04 -2.49 3.41
N GLY A 395 13.82 -2.95 3.06
CA GLY A 395 12.77 -2.10 2.51
C GLY A 395 12.31 -0.97 3.44
N PHE A 396 11.81 0.11 2.85
CA PHE A 396 11.48 1.37 3.54
C PHE A 396 10.54 1.25 4.75
N SER A 397 9.49 0.42 4.64
CA SER A 397 8.49 0.25 5.69
C SER A 397 8.87 -0.83 6.72
N ALA A 398 9.87 -1.67 6.43
CA ALA A 398 10.19 -2.84 7.26
C ALA A 398 10.98 -2.44 8.51
N ALA A 399 10.66 -3.07 9.64
CA ALA A 399 11.48 -3.08 10.86
C ALA A 399 12.38 -4.33 10.92
N LYS A 400 11.99 -5.43 10.27
CA LYS A 400 12.82 -6.63 10.06
C LYS A 400 12.32 -7.38 8.84
N THR A 401 13.25 -7.92 8.03
CA THR A 401 12.94 -8.66 6.81
C THR A 401 13.75 -9.94 6.72
N TYR A 402 13.09 -11.01 6.28
CA TYR A 402 13.70 -12.25 5.83
C TYR A 402 13.46 -12.43 4.34
N ASP A 403 14.52 -12.63 3.59
CA ASP A 403 14.43 -13.03 2.19
C ASP A 403 14.64 -14.55 2.07
N LEU A 404 13.80 -15.18 1.26
CA LEU A 404 14.01 -16.56 0.83
C LEU A 404 14.58 -16.49 -0.57
N GLU A 405 15.72 -17.13 -0.76
CA GLU A 405 16.38 -17.20 -2.06
C GLU A 405 16.41 -18.64 -2.55
N VAL A 406 15.88 -18.88 -3.75
CA VAL A 406 15.79 -20.20 -4.38
C VAL A 406 17.00 -20.45 -5.28
N TRP A 407 17.45 -21.69 -5.36
CA TRP A 407 18.55 -22.07 -6.26
C TRP A 407 18.13 -21.96 -7.73
N VAL A 408 18.96 -21.27 -8.52
CA VAL A 408 18.80 -21.08 -9.97
C VAL A 408 20.00 -21.70 -10.69
N PRO A 409 19.88 -22.96 -11.17
CA PRO A 409 20.98 -23.73 -11.76
C PRO A 409 21.80 -23.01 -12.81
N ALA A 410 21.16 -22.35 -13.79
CA ALA A 410 21.88 -21.71 -14.90
C ALA A 410 22.72 -20.50 -14.45
N GLN A 411 22.39 -19.91 -13.30
CA GLN A 411 23.13 -18.80 -12.71
C GLN A 411 24.12 -19.24 -11.62
N ASN A 412 24.11 -20.52 -11.25
CA ASN A 412 24.94 -21.10 -10.19
C ASN A 412 24.88 -20.29 -8.88
N THR A 413 23.69 -19.81 -8.52
CA THR A 413 23.48 -18.98 -7.33
C THR A 413 22.05 -19.11 -6.81
N TYR A 414 21.81 -18.54 -5.64
CA TYR A 414 20.47 -18.35 -5.10
C TYR A 414 19.93 -16.98 -5.53
N ARG A 415 18.64 -16.90 -5.88
CA ARG A 415 17.94 -15.67 -6.24
C ARG A 415 16.71 -15.50 -5.36
N GLU A 416 16.50 -14.29 -4.87
CA GLU A 416 15.31 -13.93 -4.08
C GLU A 416 14.02 -14.39 -4.78
N ILE A 417 13.15 -15.09 -4.05
CA ILE A 417 11.83 -15.56 -4.50
C ILE A 417 10.70 -15.11 -3.56
N SER A 418 11.05 -14.79 -2.32
CA SER A 418 10.16 -14.19 -1.33
C SER A 418 10.92 -13.22 -0.45
N SER A 419 10.19 -12.21 0.02
CA SER A 419 10.61 -11.29 1.06
C SER A 419 9.45 -11.20 2.06
N CYS A 420 9.74 -11.48 3.33
CA CYS A 420 8.79 -11.49 4.44
C CYS A 420 9.20 -10.43 5.46
N SER A 421 8.34 -9.46 5.71
CA SER A 421 8.65 -8.28 6.53
C SER A 421 7.66 -8.08 7.67
N ASN A 422 8.19 -7.71 8.84
CA ASN A 422 7.42 -7.07 9.90
C ASN A 422 7.61 -5.55 9.78
N THR A 423 6.52 -4.80 9.63
CA THR A 423 6.55 -3.33 9.53
C THR A 423 6.23 -2.64 10.85
N GLU A 424 6.05 -3.43 11.92
CA GLU A 424 5.53 -2.99 13.21
C GLU A 424 4.30 -2.07 13.00
N SER A 425 4.26 -0.92 13.67
CA SER A 425 3.20 0.06 13.58
C SER A 425 3.36 1.08 12.45
N PHE A 426 4.37 0.96 11.57
CA PHE A 426 4.69 1.98 10.55
C PHE A 426 3.54 2.23 9.58
N GLN A 427 3.02 1.17 8.95
CA GLN A 427 1.89 1.29 8.02
C GLN A 427 0.60 1.58 8.79
N ALA A 428 0.40 0.95 9.96
CA ALA A 428 -0.75 1.19 10.81
C ALA A 428 -0.90 2.67 11.21
N ARG A 429 0.21 3.36 11.48
CA ARG A 429 0.20 4.79 11.82
C ARG A 429 -0.20 5.67 10.63
N ARG A 430 0.31 5.37 9.43
CA ARG A 430 -0.08 6.03 8.18
C ARG A 430 -1.56 5.81 7.86
N MET A 431 -2.05 4.60 8.08
CA MET A 431 -3.45 4.23 7.82
C MET A 431 -4.40 4.54 8.98
N GLN A 432 -3.91 4.97 10.14
CA GLN A 432 -4.71 5.11 11.37
C GLN A 432 -5.44 3.81 11.77
N ALA A 433 -4.85 2.65 11.46
CA ALA A 433 -5.38 1.33 11.77
C ALA A 433 -5.07 0.95 13.23
N ARG A 434 -6.12 0.67 14.00
CA ARG A 434 -6.03 0.39 15.43
C ARG A 434 -6.77 -0.89 15.79
N TYR A 435 -6.53 -1.38 16.99
CA TYR A 435 -7.35 -2.39 17.65
C TYR A 435 -7.68 -1.97 19.08
N ARG A 436 -8.70 -2.58 19.69
CA ARG A 436 -8.93 -2.45 21.14
C ARG A 436 -8.05 -3.43 21.88
N ASN A 437 -7.16 -2.95 22.73
CA ASN A 437 -6.37 -3.82 23.59
C ASN A 437 -7.19 -4.40 24.76
N ALA A 438 -6.58 -5.23 25.60
CA ALA A 438 -7.24 -5.88 26.74
C ALA A 438 -7.86 -4.89 27.75
N GLN A 439 -7.40 -3.63 27.78
CA GLN A 439 -7.96 -2.55 28.61
C GLN A 439 -9.03 -1.72 27.89
N GLY A 440 -9.45 -2.13 26.69
CA GLY A 440 -10.45 -1.44 25.86
C GLY A 440 -9.94 -0.15 25.20
N LYS A 441 -8.63 0.14 25.28
CA LYS A 441 -8.03 1.35 24.70
C LYS A 441 -7.62 1.09 23.26
N PRO A 442 -7.87 2.04 22.33
CA PRO A 442 -7.35 1.95 20.97
C PRO A 442 -5.82 2.03 20.95
N GLU A 443 -5.20 1.07 20.29
CA GLU A 443 -3.75 0.98 20.07
C GLU A 443 -3.48 0.62 18.61
N LEU A 444 -2.33 1.01 18.06
CA LEU A 444 -1.99 0.67 16.67
C LEU A 444 -1.76 -0.84 16.55
N VAL A 445 -2.27 -1.43 15.47
CA VAL A 445 -1.91 -2.81 15.09
C VAL A 445 -0.48 -2.86 14.55
N HIS A 446 0.10 -4.05 14.53
CA HIS A 446 1.27 -4.33 13.70
C HIS A 446 0.85 -4.98 12.37
N THR A 447 1.53 -4.64 11.29
CA THR A 447 1.27 -5.22 9.96
C THR A 447 2.49 -5.92 9.41
N LEU A 448 2.24 -7.07 8.80
CA LEU A 448 3.23 -7.95 8.22
C LEU A 448 2.82 -8.35 6.82
N ASN A 449 3.81 -8.56 5.95
CA ASN A 449 3.59 -9.04 4.60
C ASN A 449 4.69 -10.01 4.17
N GLY A 450 4.36 -10.90 3.26
CA GLY A 450 5.31 -11.88 2.74
C GLY A 450 4.86 -12.49 1.44
N SER A 451 5.78 -12.63 0.48
CA SER A 451 5.49 -13.36 -0.76
C SER A 451 5.36 -14.87 -0.46
N GLY A 452 4.29 -15.51 -0.92
CA GLY A 452 4.06 -16.95 -0.79
C GLY A 452 3.73 -17.66 -2.10
N LEU A 453 4.35 -17.39 -3.26
CA LEU A 453 5.60 -16.72 -3.57
C LEU A 453 5.41 -15.79 -4.79
N ALA A 454 6.48 -15.20 -5.31
CA ALA A 454 6.46 -14.62 -6.66
C ALA A 454 6.33 -15.75 -7.71
N VAL A 455 5.18 -15.83 -8.39
CA VAL A 455 4.80 -16.97 -9.26
C VAL A 455 5.75 -17.07 -10.45
N GLY A 456 6.10 -15.94 -11.07
CA GLY A 456 7.03 -15.90 -12.21
C GLY A 456 8.44 -16.40 -11.85
N ARG A 457 9.00 -15.99 -10.70
CA ARG A 457 10.30 -16.49 -10.24
C ARG A 457 10.23 -17.96 -9.81
N THR A 458 9.09 -18.40 -9.28
CA THR A 458 8.87 -19.82 -8.96
C THR A 458 8.84 -20.67 -10.25
N LEU A 459 8.23 -20.15 -11.32
CA LEU A 459 8.26 -20.80 -12.63
C LEU A 459 9.69 -20.95 -13.14
N VAL A 460 10.54 -19.92 -13.01
CA VAL A 460 11.98 -20.02 -13.34
C VAL A 460 12.63 -21.18 -12.59
N ALA A 461 12.46 -21.22 -11.27
CA ALA A 461 13.06 -22.24 -10.43
C ALA A 461 12.58 -23.65 -10.79
N VAL A 462 11.28 -23.84 -11.09
CA VAL A 462 10.74 -25.13 -11.52
C VAL A 462 11.32 -25.54 -12.87
N LEU A 463 11.35 -24.65 -13.86
CA LEU A 463 11.88 -24.97 -15.19
C LEU A 463 13.34 -25.39 -15.12
N GLU A 464 14.17 -24.67 -14.37
CA GLU A 464 15.61 -24.95 -14.33
C GLU A 464 15.98 -26.14 -13.44
N ASN A 465 15.33 -26.32 -12.28
CA ASN A 465 15.67 -27.44 -11.37
C ASN A 465 15.13 -28.79 -11.87
N PHE A 466 14.02 -28.79 -12.61
CA PHE A 466 13.36 -30.00 -13.09
C PHE A 466 13.54 -30.27 -14.58
N GLN A 467 14.45 -29.57 -15.27
CA GLN A 467 14.79 -29.89 -16.66
C GLN A 467 15.40 -31.29 -16.79
N ASN A 468 15.20 -31.91 -17.95
CA ASN A 468 15.77 -33.18 -18.35
C ASN A 468 16.61 -32.99 -19.63
N ALA A 469 17.51 -33.94 -19.89
CA ALA A 469 18.43 -33.88 -21.04
C ALA A 469 17.72 -33.77 -22.41
N ASP A 470 16.50 -34.30 -22.52
CA ASP A 470 15.67 -34.26 -23.73
C ASP A 470 14.91 -32.93 -23.92
N GLY A 471 15.08 -31.96 -23.01
CA GLY A 471 14.39 -30.66 -23.04
C GLY A 471 12.99 -30.67 -22.43
N SER A 472 12.49 -31.82 -21.96
CA SER A 472 11.28 -31.87 -21.14
C SER A 472 11.53 -31.35 -19.72
N VAL A 473 10.46 -31.01 -19.01
CA VAL A 473 10.52 -30.60 -17.60
C VAL A 473 9.67 -31.54 -16.75
N THR A 474 10.28 -32.16 -15.75
CA THR A 474 9.56 -32.98 -14.76
C THR A 474 8.65 -32.10 -13.92
N VAL A 475 7.38 -32.49 -13.75
CA VAL A 475 6.42 -31.73 -12.94
C VAL A 475 6.60 -32.10 -11.46
N PRO A 476 6.85 -31.12 -10.57
CA PRO A 476 6.88 -31.35 -9.12
C PRO A 476 5.63 -32.08 -8.65
N THR A 477 5.80 -33.05 -7.75
CA THR A 477 4.70 -33.94 -7.32
C THR A 477 3.49 -33.16 -6.82
N ALA A 478 3.71 -32.07 -6.06
CA ALA A 478 2.67 -31.21 -5.52
C ALA A 478 1.81 -30.50 -6.60
N LEU A 479 2.33 -30.32 -7.82
CA LEU A 479 1.63 -29.65 -8.91
C LEU A 479 0.85 -30.59 -9.83
N ARG A 480 1.13 -31.91 -9.78
CA ARG A 480 0.47 -32.89 -10.64
C ARG A 480 -1.07 -32.88 -10.53
N PRO A 481 -1.70 -32.74 -9.33
CA PRO A 481 -3.16 -32.64 -9.22
C PRO A 481 -3.74 -31.44 -9.99
N TYR A 482 -3.06 -30.29 -9.97
CA TYR A 482 -3.47 -29.07 -10.69
C TYR A 482 -3.26 -29.17 -12.21
N LEU A 483 -2.41 -30.10 -12.64
CA LEU A 483 -2.09 -30.38 -14.03
C LEU A 483 -2.79 -31.64 -14.56
N GLY A 484 -3.77 -32.18 -13.85
CA GLY A 484 -4.54 -33.34 -14.28
C GLY A 484 -3.72 -34.63 -14.35
N GLY A 485 -2.74 -34.77 -13.44
CA GLY A 485 -1.87 -35.94 -13.36
C GLY A 485 -0.67 -35.94 -14.30
N VAL A 486 -0.47 -34.89 -15.10
CA VAL A 486 0.70 -34.78 -15.99
C VAL A 486 1.99 -34.79 -15.17
N GLU A 487 2.91 -35.68 -15.52
CA GLU A 487 4.18 -35.86 -14.81
C GLU A 487 5.37 -35.16 -15.48
N ARG A 488 5.27 -34.84 -16.77
CA ARG A 488 6.32 -34.15 -17.55
C ARG A 488 5.68 -33.18 -18.54
N LEU A 489 6.32 -32.03 -18.72
CA LEU A 489 6.05 -31.11 -19.82
C LEU A 489 6.94 -31.48 -21.00
N GLU A 490 6.34 -31.75 -22.15
CA GLU A 490 7.05 -32.26 -23.33
C GLU A 490 7.08 -31.23 -24.45
N VAL A 491 8.19 -31.16 -25.18
CA VAL A 491 8.24 -30.36 -26.41
C VAL A 491 7.36 -31.05 -27.44
N THR A 492 6.14 -30.55 -27.66
CA THR A 492 5.31 -31.02 -28.77
C THR A 492 6.02 -30.71 -30.07
N ALA A 493 6.31 -31.75 -30.86
CA ALA A 493 6.74 -31.58 -32.24
C ALA A 493 5.67 -30.76 -32.98
N GLY A 494 6.02 -29.56 -33.40
CA GLY A 494 5.17 -28.67 -34.18
C GLY A 494 4.91 -29.19 -35.58
#